data_AF-A0A8J4XNN6-F1
#
_entry.id   AF-A0A8J4XNN6-F1
#
_cell.length_a   1.000
_cell.length_b   1.000
_cell.length_c   1.000
_cell.angle_alpha   90.00
_cell.angle_beta   90.00
_cell.angle_gamma   90.00
#
_symmetry.space_group_name_H-M   'P 1'
#
loop_
_entity.id
_entity.type
_entity.pdbx_description
1 polymer ?
#
loop_
_entity_poly.entity_id
_entity_poly.type
_entity_poly.pdbx_seq_one_letter_code
_entity_poly.pdbx_strand_id
1 'polypeptide(L)'
;MENLAKQDNCGEVRAWSRSISNHLYWCASPTRDGNPDMMLAKWLSIDDHIHNVHDDHHSDLFPKCQHDEIDEYQASEKLSSLLTNKGSSLMWKKLSPLHQTLQC
;
A
#
# COMPACT_ATOMS: atom_id res chain seq x y z
N MET A 1 16.86 -5.21 8.14
CA MET A 1 15.49 -5.31 8.68
C MET A 1 15.09 -6.76 8.95
N GLU A 2 15.98 -7.60 9.50
CA GLU A 2 15.71 -9.06 9.62
C GLU A 2 15.42 -9.55 11.04
N ASN A 3 15.42 -8.67 12.05
CA ASN A 3 15.17 -9.07 13.44
C ASN A 3 13.79 -8.70 14.03
N LEU A 4 12.90 -8.09 13.24
CA LEU A 4 11.51 -7.86 13.66
C LEU A 4 10.58 -9.03 13.32
N ALA A 5 11.02 -9.95 12.45
CA ALA A 5 10.19 -11.04 11.94
C ALA A 5 10.12 -12.29 12.85
N LYS A 6 10.76 -12.27 14.03
CA LYS A 6 10.85 -13.42 14.96
C LYS A 6 9.88 -13.34 16.16
N GLN A 7 8.96 -12.37 16.18
CA GLN A 7 7.86 -12.35 17.15
C GLN A 7 6.62 -12.97 16.52
N ASP A 8 6.00 -13.91 17.22
CA ASP A 8 4.88 -14.77 16.77
C ASP A 8 3.56 -14.01 16.47
N ASN A 9 3.58 -12.67 16.55
CA ASN A 9 2.47 -11.76 16.24
C ASN A 9 2.72 -10.88 15.00
N CYS A 10 3.68 -11.22 14.13
CA CYS A 10 3.97 -10.44 12.92
C CYS A 10 2.89 -10.50 11.82
N GLY A 11 1.77 -11.19 12.03
CA GLY A 11 0.68 -11.31 11.04
C GLY A 11 0.09 -9.96 10.65
N GLU A 12 -0.21 -9.13 11.64
CA GLU A 12 -0.77 -7.78 11.42
C GLU A 12 0.27 -6.88 10.75
N VAL A 13 1.50 -6.84 11.27
CA VAL A 13 2.61 -6.08 10.65
C VAL A 13 2.85 -6.51 9.19
N ARG A 14 2.71 -7.81 8.89
CA ARG A 14 2.83 -8.33 7.52
C ARG A 14 1.72 -7.80 6.62
N ALA A 15 0.49 -7.64 7.12
CA ALA A 15 -0.61 -7.04 6.36
C ALA A 15 -0.29 -5.59 5.94
N TRP A 16 0.40 -4.84 6.80
CA TRP A 16 0.80 -3.45 6.55
C TRP A 16 2.10 -3.29 5.76
N SER A 17 2.92 -4.34 5.66
CA SER A 17 4.26 -4.29 5.06
C SER A 17 4.31 -3.66 3.65
N ARG A 18 3.29 -3.92 2.83
CA ARG A 18 3.15 -3.34 1.49
C ARG A 18 2.85 -1.84 1.56
N SER A 19 1.91 -1.43 2.40
CA SER A 19 1.55 -0.02 2.60
C SER A 19 2.73 0.78 3.15
N ILE A 20 3.45 0.23 4.13
CA ILE A 20 4.66 0.83 4.69
C ILE A 20 5.75 1.02 3.63
N SER A 21 5.97 0.00 2.79
CA SER A 21 6.94 0.10 1.69
C SER A 21 6.54 1.16 0.67
N ASN A 22 5.26 1.19 0.28
CA ASN A 22 4.75 2.19 -0.66
C ASN A 22 4.88 3.61 -0.11
N HIS A 23 4.58 3.81 1.19
CA HIS A 23 4.76 5.08 1.87
C HIS A 23 6.22 5.53 1.86
N LEU A 24 7.15 4.63 2.14
CA LEU A 24 8.58 4.91 2.09
C LEU A 24 9.03 5.38 0.69
N TYR A 25 8.60 4.68 -0.36
CA TYR A 25 8.89 5.09 -1.74
C TYR A 25 8.28 6.45 -2.08
N TRP A 26 7.08 6.74 -1.59
CA TRP A 26 6.44 8.03 -1.79
C TRP A 26 7.17 9.16 -1.04
N CYS A 27 7.63 8.92 0.19
CA CYS A 27 8.47 9.86 0.95
C CYS A 27 9.79 10.16 0.23
N ALA A 28 10.37 9.14 -0.40
CA ALA A 28 11.61 9.23 -1.16
C ALA A 28 11.44 9.79 -2.59
N SER A 29 10.19 9.87 -3.07
CA SER A 29 9.89 10.44 -4.38
C SER A 29 10.34 11.91 -4.40
N PRO A 30 11.01 12.38 -5.47
CA PRO A 30 11.57 13.72 -5.51
C PRO A 30 10.47 14.77 -5.36
N THR A 31 10.33 15.31 -4.15
CA THR A 31 9.68 16.59 -3.92
C THR A 31 10.51 17.66 -4.64
N ARG A 32 9.90 18.68 -5.26
CA ARG A 32 10.58 19.65 -6.17
C ARG A 32 11.84 20.32 -5.59
N ASP A 33 11.99 20.30 -4.27
CA ASP A 33 13.02 20.91 -3.46
C ASP A 33 13.96 19.90 -2.78
N GLY A 34 13.65 18.60 -2.81
CA GLY A 34 14.51 17.54 -2.25
C GLY A 34 14.82 17.69 -0.76
N ASN A 35 13.96 18.40 0.00
CA ASN A 35 14.24 18.73 1.40
C ASN A 35 14.25 17.46 2.27
N PRO A 36 15.39 17.09 2.88
CA PRO A 36 15.50 15.88 3.70
C PRO A 36 14.61 15.92 4.95
N ASP A 37 14.36 17.10 5.53
CA ASP A 37 13.50 17.25 6.71
C ASP A 37 12.03 17.00 6.36
N MET A 38 11.60 17.41 5.16
CA MET A 38 10.27 17.11 4.62
C MET A 38 10.10 15.60 4.37
N MET A 39 11.13 14.94 3.82
CA MET A 39 11.10 13.49 3.60
C MET A 39 11.00 12.73 4.93
N LEU A 40 11.74 13.18 5.96
CA LEU A 40 11.66 12.63 7.30
C LEU A 40 10.28 12.89 7.94
N ALA A 41 9.73 14.11 7.82
CA ALA A 41 8.41 14.44 8.34
C ALA A 41 7.31 13.55 7.74
N LYS A 42 7.34 13.35 6.41
CA LYS A 42 6.45 12.41 5.71
C LYS A 42 6.64 10.98 6.21
N TRP A 43 7.87 10.53 6.41
CA TRP A 43 8.13 9.16 6.89
C TRP A 43 7.57 8.95 8.29
N LEU A 44 7.76 9.92 9.19
CA LEU A 44 7.30 9.84 10.57
C LEU A 44 5.77 9.92 10.71
N SER A 45 5.06 10.58 9.78
CA SER A 45 3.58 10.63 9.81
C SER A 45 2.90 9.28 9.55
N ILE A 46 3.66 8.23 9.19
CA ILE A 46 3.11 6.88 9.04
C ILE A 46 2.51 6.33 10.35
N ASP A 47 3.04 6.74 11.50
CA ASP A 47 2.54 6.32 12.82
C ASP A 47 1.10 6.81 13.03
N ASP A 48 0.88 8.12 12.82
CA ASP A 48 -0.44 8.73 12.83
C ASP A 48 -1.37 8.08 11.79
N HIS A 49 -0.86 7.83 10.59
CA HIS A 49 -1.65 7.23 9.50
C HIS A 49 -2.12 5.81 9.83
N ILE A 50 -1.29 4.99 10.49
CA ILE A 50 -1.67 3.65 10.96
C ILE A 50 -2.79 3.73 12.01
N HIS A 51 -2.83 4.81 12.79
CA HIS A 51 -3.89 5.12 13.75
C HIS A 51 -5.09 5.86 13.13
N ASN A 52 -5.13 6.00 11.80
CA ASN A 52 -6.15 6.73 11.06
C ASN A 52 -6.26 8.21 11.47
N VAL A 53 -5.15 8.79 11.92
CA VAL A 53 -4.98 10.23 12.17
C VAL A 53 -4.30 10.82 10.94
N HIS A 54 -5.01 11.68 10.21
CA HIS A 54 -4.56 12.25 8.93
C HIS A 54 -4.23 13.74 9.01
N ASP A 55 -4.43 14.35 10.17
CA ASP A 55 -4.31 15.78 10.45
C ASP A 55 -3.54 15.99 11.77
N ASP A 56 -3.06 17.22 11.99
CA ASP A 56 -2.33 17.64 13.19
C ASP A 56 -1.13 16.73 13.54
N HIS A 57 -0.39 16.31 12.51
CA HIS A 57 0.83 15.53 12.68
C HIS A 57 1.87 16.23 13.55
N HIS A 58 2.74 15.45 14.18
CA HIS A 58 3.80 15.96 15.07
C HIS A 58 4.80 16.95 14.43
N SER A 59 4.88 17.03 13.10
CA SER A 59 5.79 17.92 12.39
C SER A 59 5.03 19.00 11.64
N ASP A 60 5.35 20.27 11.94
CA ASP A 60 4.81 21.43 11.22
C ASP A 60 5.15 21.44 9.72
N LEU A 61 6.18 20.69 9.31
CA LEU A 61 6.57 20.55 7.89
C LEU A 61 5.58 19.71 7.10
N PHE A 62 4.90 18.77 7.75
CA PHE A 62 3.91 17.89 7.14
C PHE A 62 2.72 17.69 8.09
N PRO A 63 1.86 18.72 8.27
CA PRO A 63 0.82 18.69 9.29
C PRO A 63 -0.41 17.85 8.89
N LYS A 64 -0.56 17.49 7.61
CA LYS A 64 -1.71 16.73 7.07
C LYS A 64 -1.30 15.82 5.92
N CYS A 65 -1.94 14.65 5.83
CA CYS A 65 -1.78 13.70 4.73
C CYS A 65 -2.19 14.28 3.36
N GLN A 66 -1.45 13.93 2.31
CA GLN A 66 -1.63 14.45 0.94
C GLN A 66 -2.42 13.49 0.04
N HIS A 67 -3.56 13.03 0.53
CA HIS A 67 -4.53 12.29 -0.26
C HIS A 67 -5.94 12.65 0.20
N ASP A 68 -6.92 12.48 -0.69
CA ASP A 68 -8.32 12.56 -0.32
C ASP A 68 -8.70 11.36 0.57
N GLU A 69 -9.86 11.43 1.22
CA GLU A 69 -10.40 10.29 1.95
C GLU A 69 -10.47 9.07 1.03
N ILE A 70 -9.79 7.99 1.42
CA ILE A 70 -9.84 6.74 0.69
C ILE A 70 -11.13 6.04 1.10
N ASP A 71 -12.19 6.29 0.34
CA ASP A 71 -13.45 5.58 0.51
C ASP A 71 -13.25 4.09 0.23
N GLU A 72 -13.46 3.24 1.26
CA GLU A 72 -13.40 1.78 1.13
C GLU A 72 -14.30 1.27 -0.01
N TYR A 73 -15.39 1.98 -0.30
CA TYR A 73 -16.27 1.69 -1.42
C TYR A 73 -15.55 1.82 -2.77
N GLN A 74 -14.75 2.86 -2.98
CA GLN A 74 -14.00 3.05 -4.23
C GLN A 74 -12.92 1.99 -4.42
N ALA A 75 -12.26 1.56 -3.35
CA ALA A 75 -11.30 0.46 -3.39
C ALA A 75 -11.98 -0.86 -3.77
N SER A 76 -13.16 -1.12 -3.20
CA SER A 76 -13.98 -2.30 -3.50
C SER A 76 -14.52 -2.31 -4.93
N GLU A 77 -14.97 -1.18 -5.45
CA GLU A 77 -15.44 -1.02 -6.84
C GLU A 77 -14.29 -1.14 -7.85
N LYS A 78 -13.11 -0.62 -7.52
CA LYS A 78 -11.92 -0.78 -8.37
C LYS A 78 -11.47 -2.24 -8.40
N LEU A 79 -11.53 -2.96 -7.28
CA LEU A 79 -11.27 -4.39 -7.25
C LEU A 79 -12.35 -5.17 -8.02
N SER A 80 -13.63 -4.87 -7.79
CA SER A 80 -14.78 -5.47 -8.46
C SER A 80 -14.67 -5.31 -9.98
N SER A 81 -14.38 -4.10 -10.45
CA SER A 81 -14.20 -3.81 -11.88
C SER A 81 -12.99 -4.52 -12.49
N LEU A 82 -11.89 -4.72 -11.75
CA LEU A 82 -10.75 -5.52 -12.21
C LEU A 82 -11.09 -7.01 -12.31
N LEU A 83 -11.77 -7.55 -11.30
CA LEU A 83 -12.19 -8.96 -11.25
C LEU A 83 -13.23 -9.28 -12.34
N THR A 84 -14.13 -8.35 -12.61
CA THR A 84 -15.23 -8.48 -13.58
C THR A 84 -14.86 -7.99 -14.98
N ASN A 85 -13.67 -7.39 -15.17
CA ASN A 85 -13.19 -6.99 -16.49
C ASN A 85 -13.16 -8.20 -17.43
N LYS A 86 -13.65 -8.03 -18.67
CA LYS A 86 -13.66 -9.05 -19.73
C LYS A 86 -12.28 -9.65 -20.01
N GLY A 87 -11.18 -8.98 -19.67
CA GLY A 87 -9.82 -9.55 -19.74
C GLY A 87 -9.63 -10.77 -18.81
N SER A 88 -10.13 -10.70 -17.59
CA SER A 88 -10.15 -11.80 -16.61
C SER A 88 -11.00 -12.96 -17.12
N SER A 89 -12.03 -12.65 -17.93
CA SER A 89 -12.84 -13.66 -18.59
C SER A 89 -12.05 -14.53 -19.58
N LEU A 90 -11.08 -13.93 -20.27
CA LEU A 90 -10.20 -14.66 -21.18
C LEU A 90 -9.17 -15.50 -20.40
N MET A 91 -8.76 -15.03 -19.22
CA MET A 91 -7.81 -15.75 -18.37
C MET A 91 -8.42 -17.02 -17.78
N TRP A 92 -9.66 -17.01 -17.29
CA TRP A 92 -10.30 -18.25 -16.82
C TRP A 92 -10.49 -19.28 -17.94
N LYS A 93 -10.76 -18.83 -19.18
CA LYS A 93 -10.83 -19.70 -20.35
C LYS A 93 -9.48 -20.36 -20.67
N LYS A 94 -8.37 -19.65 -20.42
CA LYS A 94 -7.00 -20.16 -20.58
C LYS A 94 -6.54 -21.06 -19.42
N LEU A 95 -7.09 -20.86 -18.22
CA LEU A 95 -6.86 -21.69 -17.03
C LEU A 95 -7.74 -22.95 -16.99
N SER A 96 -8.61 -23.15 -17.98
CA SER A 96 -9.35 -24.39 -18.16
C SER A 96 -8.40 -25.60 -18.20
N PRO A 97 -8.73 -26.74 -17.55
CA PRO A 97 -7.84 -27.89 -17.35
C PRO A 97 -7.15 -28.45 -18.60
N LEU A 98 -7.66 -28.15 -19.80
CA LEU A 98 -7.08 -28.53 -21.09
C LEU A 98 -5.67 -28.00 -21.37
N HIS A 99 -5.17 -27.01 -20.61
CA HIS A 99 -3.79 -26.50 -20.73
C HIS A 99 -2.91 -26.76 -19.49
N GLN A 100 -3.41 -27.47 -18.48
CA GLN A 100 -2.63 -27.94 -17.31
C GLN A 100 -2.40 -29.46 -17.30
N THR A 101 -2.51 -30.11 -18.46
CA THR A 101 -1.95 -31.47 -18.62
C THR A 101 -0.88 -31.41 -19.68
N LEU A 102 0.38 -31.26 -19.23
CA LEU A 102 1.57 -31.99 -19.65
C LEU A 102 2.82 -31.21 -19.20
N GLN A 103 3.36 -31.57 -18.04
CA GLN A 103 4.74 -32.07 -17.90
C GLN A 103 5.06 -32.29 -16.42
N CYS A 104 5.04 -33.58 -16.04
CA CYS A 104 6.06 -34.10 -15.13
C CYS A 104 7.44 -34.05 -15.82
#